data_AF-G8U196-F1
#
_entry.id   AF-G8U196-F1
#
_cell.length_a   1.000
_cell.length_b   1.000
_cell.length_c   1.000
_cell.angle_alpha   90.00
_cell.angle_beta   90.00
_cell.angle_gamma   90.00
#
_symmetry.space_group_name_H-M   'P 1'
#
loop_
_entity.id
_entity.type
_entity.pdbx_description
1 polymer ?
#
loop_
_entity_poly.entity_id
_entity_poly.type
_entity_poly.pdbx_seq_one_letter_code
_entity_poly.pdbx_strand_id
1 'polypeptide(L)' 'MKVSAAHEKLTLLAQKRFKGFTPHQVVTFLNQSLKGQGLIFGLRQFDEEWELTVYDVRNVEEP' A
#
# COMPACT_ATOMS: atom_id res chain seq x y z
N MET A 1 10.41 15.67 -13.86
CA MET A 1 10.73 14.38 -13.21
C MET A 1 11.07 13.37 -14.29
N LYS A 2 12.32 12.90 -14.38
CA LYS A 2 12.67 11.77 -15.24
C LYS A 2 12.19 10.51 -14.54
N VAL A 3 10.94 10.14 -14.79
CA VAL A 3 10.43 8.81 -14.46
C VAL A 3 11.31 7.83 -15.24
N SER A 4 12.04 6.95 -14.55
CA SER A 4 12.94 6.00 -15.22
C SER A 4 12.15 5.21 -16.26
N ALA A 5 12.70 5.00 -17.46
CA ALA A 5 12.06 4.28 -18.57
C ALA A 5 11.52 2.87 -18.21
N ALA A 6 11.89 2.32 -17.06
CA ALA A 6 11.30 1.11 -16.49
C ALA A 6 9.82 1.25 -16.10
N HIS A 7 9.34 2.46 -15.75
CA HIS A 7 7.97 2.67 -15.28
C HIS A 7 6.94 2.55 -16.41
N GLU A 8 7.33 2.83 -17.66
CA GLU A 8 6.44 2.70 -18.83
C GLU A 8 6.04 1.25 -19.13
N LYS A 9 6.78 0.28 -18.59
CA LYS A 9 6.51 -1.16 -18.75
C LYS A 9 5.72 -1.76 -17.59
N LEU A 10 5.45 -0.99 -16.53
CA LEU A 10 4.70 -1.47 -15.38
C LEU A 10 3.19 -1.33 -15.64
N THR A 11 2.43 -2.38 -15.31
CA THR A 11 0.97 -2.29 -15.31
C THR A 11 0.50 -1.41 -14.17
N LEU A 12 -0.24 -0.35 -14.48
CA LEU A 12 -0.86 0.50 -13.47
C LEU A 12 -2.02 -0.25 -12.80
N LEU A 13 -1.86 -0.61 -11.52
CA LEU A 13 -2.90 -1.28 -10.74
C LEU A 13 -3.89 -0.31 -10.12
N ALA A 14 -3.41 0.82 -9.59
CA ALA A 14 -4.23 1.87 -9.01
C ALA A 14 -3.47 3.19 -8.90
N GLN A 15 -4.19 4.32 -8.94
CA GLN A 15 -3.64 5.65 -8.70
C GLN A 15 -4.64 6.52 -7.95
N LYS A 16 -4.17 7.26 -6.93
CA LYS A 16 -4.97 8.26 -6.23
C LYS A 16 -4.12 9.47 -5.89
N ARG A 17 -4.67 10.67 -6.09
CA ARG A 17 -4.05 11.93 -5.68
C ARG A 17 -4.63 12.34 -4.33
N PHE A 18 -3.78 12.84 -3.44
CA PHE A 18 -4.17 13.32 -2.11
C PHE A 18 -3.80 14.79 -1.96
N LYS A 19 -4.59 15.53 -1.18
CA LYS A 19 -4.27 16.89 -0.75
C LYS A 19 -3.91 16.84 0.73
N GLY A 20 -2.62 17.02 1.03
CA GLY A 20 -2.07 16.69 2.36
C GLY A 20 -1.86 15.18 2.55
N PHE A 21 -1.15 14.80 3.61
CA PHE A 21 -0.86 13.41 3.93
C PHE A 21 -1.57 13.02 5.22
N THR A 22 -2.47 12.04 5.14
CA THR A 22 -2.94 11.30 6.31
C THR A 22 -2.61 9.83 6.09
N PRO A 23 -1.78 9.20 6.94
CA PRO A 23 -1.39 7.80 6.80
C PRO A 23 -2.59 6.86 6.59
N HIS A 24 -3.70 7.12 7.27
CA HIS A 24 -4.94 6.35 7.13
C HIS A 24 -5.53 6.36 5.71
N GLN A 25 -5.51 7.51 5.03
CA GLN A 25 -6.03 7.61 3.65
C GLN A 25 -5.20 6.78 2.67
N VAL A 26 -3.88 6.72 2.88
CA VAL A 26 -2.97 5.91 2.07
C VAL A 26 -3.23 4.43 2.31
N VAL A 27 -3.31 4.00 3.57
CA VAL A 27 -3.57 2.59 3.91
C VAL A 27 -4.95 2.13 3.41
N THR A 28 -5.95 2.99 3.50
CA THR A 28 -7.30 2.72 2.97
C THR A 28 -7.26 2.51 1.47
N PHE A 29 -6.55 3.39 0.74
CA PHE A 29 -6.38 3.26 -0.70
C PHE A 29 -5.65 1.97 -1.09
N LEU A 30 -4.57 1.62 -0.38
CA LEU A 30 -3.81 0.40 -0.63
C LEU A 30 -4.66 -0.85 -0.40
N ASN A 31 -5.38 -0.92 0.72
CA ASN A 31 -6.27 -2.04 1.01
C ASN A 31 -7.42 -2.15 0.01
N GLN A 32 -8.02 -1.04 -0.42
CA GLN A 32 -9.07 -1.07 -1.46
C GLN A 32 -8.53 -1.56 -2.81
N SER A 33 -7.27 -1.26 -3.13
CA SER A 33 -6.68 -1.55 -4.43
C SER A 33 -6.05 -2.95 -4.52
N LEU A 34 -5.46 -3.44 -3.42
CA LEU A 34 -4.56 -4.59 -3.44
C LEU A 34 -4.99 -5.75 -2.53
N LYS A 35 -6.02 -5.59 -1.68
CA LYS A 35 -6.54 -6.69 -0.86
C LYS A 35 -6.99 -7.89 -1.70
N GLY A 36 -7.61 -7.63 -2.86
CA GLY A 36 -7.98 -8.69 -3.81
C GLY A 36 -6.79 -9.45 -4.41
N GLN A 37 -5.57 -8.93 -4.29
CA GLN A 37 -4.34 -9.58 -4.73
C GLN A 37 -3.61 -10.33 -3.60
N GLY A 38 -4.24 -10.42 -2.42
CA GLY A 38 -3.68 -11.11 -1.26
C GLY A 38 -2.71 -10.27 -0.43
N LEU A 39 -2.69 -8.94 -0.62
CA LEU A 39 -1.88 -8.03 0.18
C LEU A 39 -2.77 -7.17 1.08
N ILE A 40 -2.51 -7.19 2.39
CA ILE A 40 -3.20 -6.34 3.37
C ILE A 40 -2.18 -5.39 4.00
N PHE A 41 -2.57 -4.14 4.18
CA PHE A 41 -1.74 -3.07 4.75
C PHE A 41 -2.30 -2.69 6.12
N GLY A 42 -1.49 -2.85 7.16
CA GLY A 42 -1.78 -2.40 8.52
C GLY A 42 -1.09 -1.08 8.82
N LEU A 43 -1.71 -0.25 9.66
CA LEU A 43 -1.14 1.00 10.11
C LEU A 43 -1.19 1.06 11.63
N ARG A 44 -0.05 1.33 12.26
CA ARG A 44 0.06 1.54 13.70
C ARG A 44 0.73 2.88 13.97
N GLN A 45 0.38 3.50 15.10
CA GLN A 45 1.08 4.68 15.60
C GLN A 45 1.86 4.28 16.85
N PHE A 46 3.13 4.62 16.87
CA PHE A 46 4.01 4.46 18.03
C PHE A 46 4.58 5.84 18.36
N ASP A 47 4.12 6.43 19.46
CA ASP A 47 4.43 7.80 19.85
C ASP A 47 4.16 8.80 18.70
N GLU A 48 5.21 9.40 18.15
CA GLU A 48 5.17 10.38 17.05
C GLU A 48 5.40 9.74 15.67
N GLU A 49 5.62 8.42 15.62
CA GLU A 49 5.93 7.69 14.40
C GLU A 49 4.75 6.83 13.92
N TRP A 50 4.64 6.69 12.61
CA TRP A 50 3.66 5.82 11.96
C TRP A 50 4.37 4.62 11.34
N GLU A 51 3.93 3.42 11.71
CA GLU A 51 4.42 2.17 11.16
C GLU A 51 3.40 1.59 10.16
N LEU A 52 3.86 1.32 8.93
CA LEU A 52 3.11 0.61 7.90
C LEU A 52 3.60 -0.84 7.82
N THR A 53 2.70 -1.80 8.05
CA THR A 53 2.99 -3.23 7.92
C THR A 53 2.30 -3.78 6.68
N VAL A 54 2.96 -4.68 5.94
CA VAL A 54 2.39 -5.38 4.79
C VAL A 54 2.29 -6.87 5.11
N TYR A 55 1.09 -7.43 4.96
CA TYR A 55 0.80 -8.84 5.17
C TYR A 55 0.53 -9.49 3.82
N ASP A 56 1.20 -10.60 3.53
CA ASP A 56 0.85 -11.48 2.42
C ASP A 56 -0.02 -12.61 2.94
N VAL A 57 -1.32 -12.54 2.65
CA VAL A 57 -2.29 -13.55 3.12
C VAL A 57 -2.34 -14.79 2.22
N ARG A 58 -1.54 -14.84 1.15
CA ARG A 58 -1.38 -16.05 0.32
C ARG A 58 -0.36 -17.01 0.92
N ASN A 59 0.48 -16.52 1.84
CA ASN A 59 1.54 -17.28 2.47
C ASN A 59 1.23 -17.59 3.94
N VAL A 60 -0.06 -17.68 4.29
CA VAL A 60 -0.48 -18.19 5.58
C VAL A 60 -0.34 -19.71 5.50
N GLU A 61 0.77 -20.25 5.99
CA GLU A 61 0.81 -21.65 6.39
C GLU A 61 -0.29 -21.82 7.45
N GLU A 62 -1.32 -22.62 7.15
CA GLU A 62 -2.29 -23.03 8.15
C GLU A 62 -1.56 -23.77 9.29
N PRO A 63 -1.87 -23.50 10.57
CA PRO A 63 -1.33 -24.25 11.70
C PRO A 63 -1.84 -25.70 11.73
#